data_AF-A0A447U8D9-F1
#
_entry.id   AF-A0A447U8D9-F1
#
_cell.length_a   1.000
_cell.length_b   1.000
_cell.length_c   1.000
_cell.angle_alpha   90.00
_cell.angle_beta   90.00
_cell.angle_gamma   90.00
#
_symmetry.space_group_name_H-M   'P 1'
#
loop_
_entity.id
_entity.type
_entity.pdbx_description
1 polymer ?
#
loop_
_entity_poly.entity_id
_entity_poly.type
_entity_poly.pdbx_seq_one_letter_code
_entity_poly.pdbx_strand_id
1 'polypeptide(L)'
;MKRCKNAVMSLPMFGKLMATNAADIFGLKHKGRIAPGKDADLVFIQPDSSYVLKNEDLEYRHKVSPYVWPYYWRAYYQNDFARRCYL
;
A
#
# COMPACT_ATOMS: atom_id res chain seq x y z
N MET A 1 18.34 -4.64 -10.76
CA MET A 1 17.51 -4.95 -9.57
C MET A 1 16.99 -3.62 -8.99
N LYS A 2 15.69 -3.31 -9.16
CA LYS A 2 15.14 -1.99 -8.78
C LYS A 2 15.05 -1.87 -7.25
N ARG A 3 15.65 -0.84 -6.66
CA ARG A 3 15.65 -0.55 -5.22
C ARG A 3 14.38 0.20 -4.82
N CYS A 4 13.90 -0.01 -3.59
CA CYS A 4 12.91 0.90 -3.00
C CYS A 4 13.61 2.23 -2.73
N LYS A 5 13.06 3.35 -3.20
CA LYS A 5 13.80 4.63 -3.21
C LYS A 5 14.17 5.07 -1.79
N ASN A 6 15.44 5.45 -1.64
CA ASN A 6 16.09 5.92 -0.41
C ASN A 6 16.13 4.93 0.78
N ALA A 7 15.90 3.62 0.56
CA ALA A 7 16.02 2.59 1.58
C ALA A 7 17.06 1.53 1.20
N VAL A 8 17.75 0.98 2.21
CA VAL A 8 18.65 -0.19 2.13
C VAL A 8 17.91 -1.47 1.71
N MET A 9 16.58 -1.41 1.56
CA MET A 9 15.69 -2.55 1.40
C MET A 9 15.32 -2.85 -0.07
N SER A 10 15.26 -4.13 -0.42
CA SER A 10 14.85 -4.61 -1.74
C SER A 10 13.32 -4.77 -1.84
N LEU A 11 12.76 -4.69 -3.07
CA LEU A 11 11.33 -4.90 -3.31
C LEU A 11 10.82 -6.28 -2.85
N PRO A 12 11.54 -7.40 -3.06
CA PRO A 12 11.11 -8.69 -2.52
C PRO A 12 11.09 -8.71 -0.99
N MET A 13 12.02 -8.01 -0.32
CA MET A 13 12.01 -7.91 1.14
C MET A 13 10.83 -7.09 1.65
N PHE A 14 10.50 -5.98 0.96
CA PHE A 14 9.31 -5.19 1.26
C PHE A 14 8.03 -6.03 1.19
N GLY A 15 7.84 -6.79 0.10
CA GLY A 15 6.68 -7.68 -0.04
C GLY A 15 6.61 -8.76 1.05
N LYS A 16 7.77 -9.29 1.47
CA LYS A 16 7.82 -10.25 2.58
C LYS A 16 7.35 -9.64 3.90
N LEU A 17 7.86 -8.46 4.25
CA LEU A 17 7.53 -7.79 5.50
C LEU A 17 6.06 -7.35 5.57
N MET A 18 5.52 -6.84 4.45
CA MET A 18 4.17 -6.27 4.42
C MET A 18 3.06 -7.32 4.21
N ALA A 19 3.38 -8.49 3.65
CA ALA A 19 2.34 -9.47 3.29
C ALA A 19 2.75 -10.92 3.55
N THR A 20 3.84 -11.41 2.96
CA THR A 20 4.16 -12.86 2.99
C THR A 20 4.37 -13.39 4.39
N ASN A 21 5.14 -12.69 5.23
CA ASN A 21 5.45 -13.15 6.58
C ASN A 21 4.19 -13.20 7.46
N ALA A 22 3.30 -12.20 7.35
CA ALA A 22 2.04 -12.21 8.07
C ALA A 22 1.14 -13.37 7.62
N ALA A 23 1.04 -13.61 6.30
CA ALA A 23 0.28 -14.73 5.77
C ALA A 23 0.84 -16.08 6.25
N ASP A 24 2.16 -16.24 6.32
CA ASP A 24 2.79 -17.47 6.81
C ASP A 24 2.56 -17.65 8.33
N ILE A 25 2.71 -16.59 9.14
CA ILE A 25 2.50 -16.62 10.61
C ILE A 25 1.07 -17.04 10.95
N PHE A 26 0.08 -16.50 10.24
CA PHE A 26 -1.34 -16.77 10.50
C PHE A 26 -1.91 -17.93 9.65
N GLY A 27 -1.07 -18.60 8.84
CA GLY A 27 -1.50 -19.75 8.03
C GLY A 27 -2.48 -19.42 6.89
N LEU A 28 -2.44 -18.20 6.36
CA LEU A 28 -3.32 -17.75 5.28
C LEU A 28 -2.88 -18.32 3.92
N LYS A 29 -3.38 -19.53 3.60
CA LYS A 29 -2.94 -20.34 2.46
C LYS A 29 -3.04 -19.66 1.09
N HIS A 30 -3.97 -18.74 0.88
CA HIS A 30 -4.20 -18.11 -0.43
C HIS A 30 -3.72 -16.66 -0.53
N LYS A 31 -3.20 -16.06 0.56
CA LYS A 31 -2.88 -14.63 0.65
C LYS A 31 -1.37 -14.36 0.63
N GLY A 32 -1.01 -13.10 0.38
CA GLY A 32 0.33 -12.56 0.61
C GLY A 32 1.46 -13.04 -0.32
N ARG A 33 1.12 -13.67 -1.46
CA ARG A 33 2.09 -14.13 -2.47
C ARG A 33 1.54 -13.93 -3.87
N ILE A 34 2.40 -13.45 -4.77
CA ILE A 34 2.14 -13.39 -6.21
C ILE A 34 2.64 -14.71 -6.82
N ALA A 35 1.75 -15.71 -6.89
CA ALA A 35 2.06 -17.02 -7.44
C ALA A 35 0.77 -17.69 -7.97
N PRO A 36 0.88 -18.63 -8.92
CA PRO A 36 -0.28 -19.41 -9.36
C PRO A 36 -0.99 -20.11 -8.18
N GLY A 37 -2.32 -20.13 -8.21
CA GLY A 37 -3.15 -20.74 -7.16
C GLY A 37 -3.34 -19.89 -5.89
N LYS A 38 -2.84 -18.65 -5.87
CA LYS A 38 -3.12 -17.64 -4.83
C LYS A 38 -4.19 -16.66 -5.30
N ASP A 39 -4.78 -15.94 -4.36
CA ASP A 39 -5.78 -14.92 -4.66
C ASP A 39 -5.13 -13.73 -5.39
N ALA A 40 -5.91 -13.10 -6.28
CA ALA A 40 -5.45 -11.97 -7.10
C ALA A 40 -5.47 -10.63 -6.34
N ASP A 41 -4.94 -10.61 -5.12
CA ASP A 41 -4.85 -9.41 -4.28
C ASP A 41 -3.60 -8.60 -4.66
N LEU A 42 -3.78 -7.58 -5.49
CA LEU A 42 -2.69 -6.74 -5.99
C LEU A 42 -2.92 -5.28 -5.63
N VAL A 43 -1.83 -4.59 -5.31
CA VAL A 43 -1.79 -3.13 -5.12
C VAL A 43 -0.76 -2.53 -6.06
N PHE A 44 -1.17 -1.51 -6.83
CA PHE A 44 -0.27 -0.76 -7.69
C PHE A 44 0.28 0.44 -6.93
N ILE A 45 1.60 0.52 -6.83
CA ILE A 45 2.29 1.64 -6.20
C ILE A 45 3.05 2.38 -7.29
N GLN A 46 2.73 3.65 -7.49
CA GLN A 46 3.48 4.52 -8.38
C GLN A 46 4.71 5.07 -7.63
N PRO A 47 5.93 4.63 -7.97
CA PRO A 47 7.11 5.24 -7.38
C PRO A 47 7.21 6.71 -7.83
N ASP A 48 7.85 7.55 -7.02
CA ASP A 48 8.14 8.97 -7.33
C ASP A 48 6.97 9.95 -7.40
N SER A 49 5.75 9.49 -7.10
CA SER A 49 4.58 10.36 -7.02
C SER A 49 4.34 10.88 -5.59
N SER A 50 4.49 12.18 -5.38
CA SER A 50 4.26 12.80 -4.07
C SER A 50 2.85 13.34 -3.91
N TYR A 51 2.24 13.10 -2.76
CA TYR A 51 0.95 13.68 -2.38
C TYR A 51 0.92 14.06 -0.88
N VAL A 52 0.04 15.00 -0.52
CA VAL A 52 -0.18 15.48 0.86
C VAL A 52 -1.51 14.93 1.37
N LEU A 53 -1.45 14.11 2.43
CA LEU A 53 -2.64 13.51 3.04
C LEU A 53 -3.52 14.56 3.71
N LYS A 54 -4.77 14.68 3.27
CA LYS A 54 -5.78 15.55 3.90
C LYS A 54 -6.80 14.73 4.67
N ASN A 55 -7.55 15.38 5.55
CA ASN A 55 -8.59 14.72 6.34
C ASN A 55 -9.68 14.12 5.43
N GLU A 56 -9.99 14.77 4.31
CA GLU A 56 -11.03 14.33 3.37
C GLU A 56 -10.66 13.05 2.61
N ASP A 57 -9.37 12.72 2.55
CA ASP A 57 -8.86 11.52 1.88
C ASP A 57 -8.90 10.27 2.80
N LEU A 58 -9.16 10.44 4.10
CA LEU A 58 -9.25 9.33 5.04
C LEU A 58 -10.58 8.61 4.87
N GLU A 59 -10.57 7.29 4.70
CA GLU A 59 -11.80 6.49 4.61
C GLU A 59 -12.41 6.11 5.98
N TYR A 60 -11.77 6.53 7.09
CA TYR A 60 -12.29 6.29 8.44
C TYR A 60 -13.57 7.09 8.71
N ARG A 61 -14.38 6.62 9.68
CA ARG A 61 -15.57 7.34 10.14
C ARG A 61 -15.23 8.71 10.74
N HIS A 62 -14.18 8.78 11.56
CA HIS A 62 -13.65 10.02 12.12
C HIS A 62 -12.41 10.42 11.34
N LYS A 63 -12.46 11.59 10.69
CA LYS A 63 -11.42 12.07 9.76
C LYS A 63 -10.24 12.69 10.51
N VAL A 64 -9.59 11.88 11.36
CA VAL A 64 -8.43 12.28 12.18
C VAL A 64 -7.37 11.20 12.08
N SER A 65 -6.14 11.60 11.75
CA SER A 65 -4.97 10.70 11.72
C SER A 65 -3.69 11.52 11.96
N PRO A 66 -2.70 11.01 12.72
CA PRO A 66 -1.43 11.69 12.95
C PRO A 66 -0.62 11.86 11.65
N TYR A 67 -1.00 11.15 10.58
CA TYR A 67 -0.38 11.28 9.26
C TYR A 67 -0.94 12.43 8.43
N VAL A 68 -2.04 13.06 8.87
CA VAL A 68 -2.53 14.30 8.26
C VAL A 68 -1.68 15.44 8.79
N TRP A 69 -0.68 15.84 8.00
CA TRP A 69 0.15 16.98 8.32
C TRP A 69 0.55 17.76 7.05
N PRO A 70 0.35 19.09 7.02
CA PRO A 70 0.47 19.87 5.78
C PRO A 70 1.91 20.04 5.26
N TYR A 71 2.95 19.64 6.01
CA TYR A 71 4.32 20.04 5.67
C TYR A 71 5.38 18.94 5.49
N TYR A 72 5.16 17.68 5.86
CA TYR A 72 6.31 16.76 5.94
C TYR A 72 6.11 15.28 5.56
N TRP A 73 4.90 14.81 5.24
CA TRP A 73 4.71 13.41 4.83
C TRP A 73 4.33 13.30 3.37
N ARG A 74 5.29 12.81 2.56
CA ARG A 74 5.10 12.44 1.16
C ARG A 74 4.57 11.01 1.12
N ALA A 75 3.25 10.84 1.13
CA ALA A 75 2.64 9.54 0.91
C ALA A 75 2.48 9.28 -0.60
N TYR A 76 2.82 8.08 -1.05
CA TYR A 76 2.67 7.63 -2.43
C TYR A 76 1.30 6.95 -2.58
N TYR A 77 0.29 7.65 -3.09
CA TYR A 77 -0.93 7.02 -3.62
C TYR A 77 -1.65 8.00 -4.54
N GLN A 78 -2.08 7.54 -5.72
CA GLN A 78 -2.97 8.28 -6.60
C GLN A 78 -4.40 7.77 -6.36
N ASN A 79 -5.23 8.63 -5.80
CA ASN A 79 -6.67 8.43 -5.73
C ASN A 79 -7.23 8.57 -7.15
N ASP A 80 -7.56 7.46 -7.82
CA ASP A 80 -8.52 7.50 -8.95
C ASP A 80 -9.13 6.15 -9.40
N PHE A 81 -9.04 5.05 -8.63
CA PHE A 81 -9.63 3.77 -9.07
C PHE A 81 -10.95 3.35 -8.34
N ALA A 82 -11.46 4.14 -7.40
CA ALA A 82 -12.66 3.75 -6.62
C ALA A 82 -13.93 4.61 -6.84
N ARG A 83 -13.95 5.53 -7.82
CA ARG A 83 -15.13 6.39 -8.09
C ARG A 83 -15.97 6.00 -9.32
N ARG A 84 -15.79 4.81 -9.89
CA ARG A 84 -16.59 4.40 -11.07
C ARG A 84 -16.87 2.90 -11.15
N CYS A 85 -17.60 2.40 -10.15
CA CYS A 85 -18.42 1.18 -10.26
C CYS A 85 -19.66 1.37 -9.37
N TYR A 86 -20.51 2.32 -9.74
CA TYR A 86 -21.95 2.21 -9.53
C TYR A 86 -22.57 2.56 -10.89
N LEU A 87 -23.21 1.54 -11.48
CA LEU A 87 -23.80 1.43 -12.82
C LEU A 87 -22.81 1.24 -13.98
#